data_AF-C0EAP4-F1
#
_entry.id   AF-C0EAP4-F1
#
_cell.length_a   1.000
_cell.length_b   1.000
_cell.length_c   1.000
_cell.angle_alpha   90.00
_cell.angle_beta   90.00
_cell.angle_gamma   90.00
#
_symmetry.space_group_name_H-M   'P 1'
#
loop_
_entity.id
_entity.type
_entity.pdbx_description
1 polymer ?
#
loop_
_entity_poly.entity_id
_entity_poly.type
_entity_poly.pdbx_seq_one_letter_code
_entity_poly.pdbx_strand_id
1 'polypeptide(L)'
;MEYPITNQNEYTTWVKVQLALQGKTQKDLAAQLGVPATRISEAIHAKPGGKKYIIPLIQTLGGDPYYFEEFLKKVLRKPVSFPARACTTD
;
A
#
# COMPACT_ATOMS: atom_id res chain seq x y z
N MET A 1 -5.25 0.49 -15.10
CA MET A 1 -3.97 -0.26 -15.12
C MET A 1 -4.23 -1.53 -14.31
N GLU A 2 -4.57 -2.62 -14.98
CA GLU A 2 -5.13 -3.87 -14.40
C GLU A 2 -4.07 -4.98 -14.22
N TYR A 3 -2.84 -4.62 -13.85
CA TYR A 3 -1.80 -5.63 -13.63
C TYR A 3 -1.49 -5.79 -12.14
N PRO A 4 -1.43 -7.04 -11.62
CA PRO A 4 -1.11 -7.29 -10.24
C PRO A 4 0.32 -6.82 -9.93
N ILE A 5 0.49 -6.22 -8.76
CA ILE A 5 1.78 -5.74 -8.26
C ILE A 5 2.46 -6.88 -7.51
N THR A 6 3.60 -7.32 -8.03
CA THR A 6 4.27 -8.55 -7.57
C THR A 6 5.58 -8.31 -6.87
N ASN A 7 6.15 -7.10 -7.01
CA ASN A 7 7.45 -6.75 -6.45
C ASN A 7 7.49 -5.34 -5.85
N GLN A 8 8.56 -5.08 -5.10
CA GLN A 8 8.74 -3.83 -4.37
C GLN A 8 8.89 -2.60 -5.27
N ASN A 9 9.49 -2.75 -6.46
CA ASN A 9 9.70 -1.63 -7.37
C ASN A 9 8.38 -1.20 -8.02
N GLU A 10 7.55 -2.17 -8.43
CA GLU A 10 6.18 -1.94 -8.91
C GLU A 10 5.33 -1.26 -7.84
N TYR A 11 5.37 -1.76 -6.61
CA TYR A 11 4.66 -1.16 -5.48
C TYR A 11 5.11 0.29 -5.22
N THR A 12 6.42 0.54 -5.17
CA THR A 12 6.97 1.88 -4.94
C THR A 12 6.54 2.84 -6.07
N THR A 13 6.53 2.35 -7.31
CA THR A 13 6.10 3.12 -8.48
C THR A 13 4.62 3.45 -8.39
N TRP A 14 3.79 2.47 -8.08
CA TRP A 14 2.36 2.66 -7.89
C TRP A 14 2.06 3.69 -6.80
N VAL A 15 2.73 3.62 -5.64
CA VAL A 15 2.55 4.59 -4.56
C VAL A 15 2.90 6.01 -5.01
N LYS A 16 4.03 6.18 -5.71
CA LYS A 16 4.44 7.50 -6.25
C LYS A 16 3.43 8.05 -7.26
N VAL A 17 2.92 7.20 -8.15
CA VAL A 17 1.89 7.58 -9.12
C VAL A 17 0.60 7.99 -8.41
N GLN A 18 0.14 7.24 -7.42
CA GLN A 18 -1.08 7.58 -6.67
C GLN A 18 -0.92 8.89 -5.89
N LEU A 19 0.24 9.12 -5.28
CA LEU A 19 0.54 10.40 -4.61
C LEU A 19 0.47 11.57 -5.58
N ALA A 20 1.08 11.44 -6.77
CA ALA A 20 1.06 12.46 -7.80
C ALA A 20 -0.37 12.72 -8.32
N LEU A 21 -1.15 11.66 -8.59
CA LEU A 21 -2.53 11.76 -9.06
C LEU A 21 -3.46 12.42 -8.04
N GLN A 22 -3.25 12.17 -6.75
CA GLN A 22 -4.07 12.74 -5.68
C GLN A 22 -3.56 14.11 -5.19
N GLY A 23 -2.45 14.62 -5.74
CA GLY A 23 -1.80 15.84 -5.26
C GLY A 23 -1.36 15.77 -3.79
N LYS A 24 -1.12 14.56 -3.27
CA LYS A 24 -0.76 14.32 -1.86
C LYS A 24 0.76 14.22 -1.71
N THR A 25 1.25 14.65 -0.56
CA THR A 25 2.63 14.40 -0.15
C THR A 25 2.69 13.23 0.84
N GLN A 26 3.91 12.74 1.08
CA GLN A 26 4.16 11.77 2.15
C GLN A 26 3.74 12.31 3.53
N LYS A 27 3.83 13.64 3.74
CA LYS A 27 3.43 14.29 5.00
C LYS A 27 1.91 14.24 5.19
N ASP A 28 1.15 14.41 4.11
CA ASP A 28 -0.32 14.30 4.14
C ASP A 28 -0.75 12.88 4.50
N LEU A 29 -0.11 11.86 3.91
CA LEU A 29 -0.35 10.46 4.27
C LEU A 29 0.00 10.17 5.73
N ALA A 30 1.12 10.71 6.23
CA ALA A 30 1.54 10.56 7.61
C ALA A 30 0.51 11.17 8.59
N ALA A 31 0.01 12.37 8.29
CA ALA A 31 -1.04 13.01 9.05
C ALA A 31 -2.37 12.23 8.99
N GLN A 32 -2.79 11.80 7.80
CA GLN A 32 -4.03 11.05 7.58
C GLN A 32 -4.04 9.71 8.34
N LEU A 33 -2.89 9.05 8.43
CA LEU A 33 -2.74 7.78 9.14
C LEU A 33 -2.40 7.95 10.63
N GLY A 34 -2.12 9.17 11.10
CA GLY A 34 -1.66 9.42 12.48
C GLY A 34 -0.30 8.78 12.80
N VAL A 35 0.59 8.69 11.81
CA VAL A 35 1.83 7.91 11.86
C VAL A 35 3.03 8.82 11.56
N PRO A 36 4.20 8.64 12.22
CA PRO A 36 5.39 9.43 11.92
C PRO A 36 5.80 9.32 10.44
N ALA A 37 6.21 10.43 9.82
CA ALA A 37 6.61 10.46 8.41
C ALA A 37 7.72 9.44 8.08
N THR A 38 8.62 9.15 9.02
CA THR A 38 9.64 8.10 8.90
C THR A 38 9.02 6.72 8.66
N ARG A 39 7.96 6.37 9.38
CA ARG A 39 7.26 5.08 9.24
C ARG A 39 6.53 4.98 7.91
N ILE A 40 5.98 6.10 7.41
CA ILE A 40 5.41 6.14 6.05
C ILE A 40 6.51 5.99 4.99
N SER A 41 7.67 6.64 5.15
CA SER A 41 8.81 6.44 4.25
C SER A 41 9.20 4.96 4.18
N GLU A 42 9.31 4.33 5.35
CA GLU A 42 9.60 2.90 5.43
C GLU A 42 8.51 2.06 4.76
N ALA A 43 7.24 2.42 4.89
CA ALA A 43 6.12 1.72 4.26
C ALA A 43 6.12 1.85 2.74
N ILE A 44 6.42 3.03 2.20
CA ILE A 44 6.57 3.29 0.75
C ILE A 44 7.69 2.43 0.17
N HIS A 45 8.77 2.26 0.92
CA HIS A 45 9.93 1.46 0.51
C HIS A 45 9.90 0.01 1.01
N ALA A 46 8.77 -0.49 1.52
CA ALA A 46 8.62 -1.85 2.06
C ALA A 46 9.68 -2.26 3.12
N LYS A 47 10.27 -1.29 3.82
CA LYS A 47 11.29 -1.50 4.85
C LYS A 47 10.67 -2.10 6.12
N PRO A 48 11.43 -2.89 6.90
CA PRO A 48 10.91 -3.62 8.07
C PRO A 48 10.12 -2.76 9.07
N GLY A 49 10.56 -1.54 9.38
CA GLY A 49 9.86 -0.66 10.31
C GLY A 49 8.52 -0.10 9.81
N GLY A 50 8.26 -0.18 8.50
CA GLY A 50 7.05 0.32 7.85
C GLY A 50 6.08 -0.76 7.39
N LYS A 51 6.44 -2.05 7.48
CA LYS A 51 5.64 -3.17 6.93
C LYS A 51 4.20 -3.21 7.42
N LYS A 52 3.98 -2.89 8.71
CA LYS A 52 2.63 -2.84 9.31
C LYS A 52 1.71 -1.78 8.70
N TYR A 53 2.27 -0.81 7.98
CA TYR A 53 1.51 0.29 7.36
C TYR A 53 1.31 0.12 5.86
N ILE A 54 1.84 -0.94 5.24
CA ILE A 54 1.72 -1.17 3.78
C ILE A 54 0.25 -1.35 3.38
N ILE A 55 -0.50 -2.20 4.07
CA ILE A 55 -1.93 -2.43 3.77
C ILE A 55 -2.77 -1.15 4.02
N PRO A 56 -2.66 -0.48 5.19
CA PRO A 56 -3.31 0.81 5.40
C PRO A 56 -2.97 1.86 4.33
N LEU A 57 -1.72 1.89 3.87
CA LEU A 57 -1.28 2.83 2.83
C LEU A 57 -1.92 2.51 1.48
N ILE A 58 -1.97 1.24 1.08
CA ILE A 58 -2.64 0.78 -0.14
C ILE A 58 -4.11 1.20 -0.11
N GLN A 59 -4.83 0.91 0.98
CA GLN A 59 -6.24 1.27 1.13
C GLN A 59 -6.45 2.79 1.13
N THR A 60 -5.58 3.55 1.78
CA THR A 60 -5.65 5.02 1.83
C THR A 60 -5.46 5.65 0.45
N LEU A 61 -4.66 5.02 -0.40
CA LEU A 61 -4.43 5.43 -1.78
C LEU A 61 -5.48 4.88 -2.76
N GLY A 62 -6.51 4.19 -2.26
CA GLY A 62 -7.60 3.64 -3.08
C GLY A 62 -7.25 2.33 -3.80
N GLY A 63 -6.15 1.67 -3.41
CA GLY A 63 -5.80 0.35 -3.93
C GLY A 63 -6.55 -0.76 -3.20
N ASP A 64 -6.91 -1.82 -3.95
CA ASP A 64 -7.38 -3.08 -3.38
C ASP A 64 -6.17 -3.97 -3.05
N PRO A 65 -5.93 -4.31 -1.77
CA PRO A 65 -4.82 -5.18 -1.35
C PRO A 65 -4.72 -6.52 -2.09
N TYR A 66 -5.81 -7.01 -2.67
CA TYR A 66 -5.82 -8.23 -3.48
C TYR A 66 -4.87 -8.13 -4.69
N TYR A 67 -4.79 -6.96 -5.34
CA TYR A 67 -3.84 -6.75 -6.45
C TYR A 67 -2.37 -6.74 -6.01
N PHE A 68 -2.11 -6.71 -4.71
CA PHE A 68 -0.77 -6.68 -4.14
C PHE A 68 -0.42 -7.99 -3.44
N GLU A 69 -1.28 -9.02 -3.51
CA GLU A 69 -1.12 -10.26 -2.75
C GLU A 69 0.28 -10.88 -2.90
N GLU A 70 0.77 -11.01 -4.12
CA GLU A 70 2.09 -11.60 -4.41
C GLU A 70 3.24 -10.77 -3.83
N PHE A 71 3.13 -9.45 -3.90
CA PHE A 71 4.07 -8.54 -3.24
C PHE A 71 3.99 -8.67 -1.70
N LEU A 72 2.77 -8.68 -1.15
CA LEU A 72 2.54 -8.75 0.30
C LEU A 72 3.03 -10.06 0.90
N LYS A 73 2.85 -11.20 0.21
CA LYS A 73 3.42 -12.50 0.61
C LYS A 73 4.94 -12.42 0.78
N LYS A 74 5.64 -11.82 -0.19
CA LYS A 74 7.11 -11.66 -0.16
C LYS A 74 7.56 -10.74 0.98
N VAL A 75 6.84 -9.65 1.21
CA VAL A 75 7.25 -8.62 2.18
C VAL A 75 6.85 -8.98 3.62
N LEU A 76 5.62 -9.44 3.84
CA LEU A 76 5.08 -9.66 5.18
C LEU A 76 5.46 -11.02 5.77
N ARG A 77 5.89 -11.99 4.94
CA ARG A 77 6.25 -13.37 5.35
C ARG A 77 5.18 -14.08 6.21
N LYS A 78 3.96 -13.55 6.23
CA LYS A 78 2.81 -14.07 6.96
C LYS A 78 1.66 -14.23 5.96
N PRO A 79 0.78 -15.23 6.18
CA PRO A 79 -0.43 -15.35 5.38
C PRO A 79 -1.26 -14.07 5.56
N VAL A 80 -1.52 -13.39 4.45
CA VAL A 80 -2.40 -12.22 4.43
C VAL A 80 -3.81 -12.75 4.26
N SER A 81 -4.61 -12.65 5.32
CA SER A 81 -6.04 -12.96 5.24
C SER A 81 -6.74 -11.70 4.72
N PHE A 82 -7.23 -11.77 3.48
CA PHE A 82 -8.07 -10.72 2.93
C PHE A 82 -9.53 -11.03 3.31
N PRO A 83 -10.32 -10.05 3.78
CA PRO A 83 -11.76 -10.25 3.93
C PRO A 83 -12.36 -10.59 2.57
N ALA A 84 -13.40 -11.43 2.55
CA ALA A 84 -14.11 -11.79 1.32
C ALA A 84 -14.54 -10.52 0.57
N ARG A 85 -14.25 -10.44 -0.74
CA ARG A 85 -14.67 -9.31 -1.58
C ARG A 85 -16.18 -9.16 -1.43
N ALA A 86 -16.62 -8.04 -0.86
CA ALA A 86 -18.00 -7.63 -0.98
C ALA A 86 -18.23 -7.35 -2.47
N CYS A 87 -18.96 -8.23 -3.15
CA CYS A 87 -19.49 -7.97 -4.47
C CYS A 87 -20.37 -6.71 -4.39
N THR A 88 -19.83 -5.54 -4.70
CA THR A 88 -20.66 -4.43 -5.17
C THR A 88 -21.04 -4.74 -6.60
N THR A 89 -22.16 -5.46 -6.73
CA THR A 89 -22.97 -5.46 -7.95
C THR A 89 -23.54 -4.06 -8.09
N ASP A 90 -23.09 -3.33 -9.11
CA ASP A 90 -23.86 -2.27 -9.74
C ASP A 90 -24.39 -2.82 -11.06
#